data_AF-A0A0S8GIQ2-F1
#
_entry.id   AF-A0A0S8GIQ2-F1
#
_cell.length_a   1.000
_cell.length_b   1.000
_cell.length_c   1.000
_cell.angle_alpha   90.00
_cell.angle_beta   90.00
_cell.angle_gamma   90.00
#
_symmetry.space_group_name_H-M   'P 1'
#
loop_
_entity.id
_entity.type
_entity.pdbx_description
1 polymer ?
#
loop_
_entity_poly.entity_id
_entity_poly.type
_entity_poly.pdbx_seq_one_letter_code
_entity_poly.pdbx_strand_id
1 'polypeptide(L)'
;MTNHELRRKILQMLYTCFTEHPYHRITPNEFTEDLGVTQRVLDFNIVYLEEKGYVELQKPLEGSIFVGARITPKGIDLVEDEKKFSELFPQNR
;
A
#
# COMPACT_ATOMS: atom_id res chain seq x y z
N MET A 1 10.70 -10.29 4.81
CA MET A 1 10.26 -9.36 3.76
C MET A 1 10.99 -8.05 3.94
N THR A 2 11.64 -7.54 2.90
CA THR A 2 12.27 -6.20 2.90
C THR A 2 11.21 -5.10 2.79
N ASN A 3 11.59 -3.85 3.09
CA ASN A 3 10.68 -2.72 2.90
C ASN A 3 10.25 -2.55 1.43
N HIS A 4 11.14 -2.81 0.46
CA HIS A 4 10.79 -2.73 -0.96
C HIS A 4 9.78 -3.81 -1.35
N GLU A 5 9.99 -5.05 -0.92
CA GLU A 5 9.04 -6.14 -1.15
C GLU A 5 7.67 -5.86 -0.53
N LEU A 6 7.64 -5.35 0.70
CA LEU A 6 6.39 -5.05 1.39
C LEU A 6 5.62 -3.91 0.71
N ARG A 7 6.31 -2.83 0.35
CA ARG A 7 5.72 -1.70 -0.38
C ARG A 7 5.18 -2.13 -1.74
N ARG A 8 5.91 -3.01 -2.45
CA ARG A 8 5.45 -3.61 -3.71
C ARG A 8 4.12 -4.35 -3.49
N LYS A 9 4.06 -5.23 -2.49
CA LYS A 9 2.85 -6.00 -2.18
C LYS A 9 1.67 -5.12 -1.75
N ILE A 10 1.91 -4.10 -0.92
CA ILE A 10 0.86 -3.14 -0.53
C ILE A 10 0.27 -2.45 -1.77
N LEU A 11 1.12 -1.95 -2.68
CA LEU A 11 0.66 -1.27 -3.90
C LEU A 11 -0.11 -2.22 -4.83
N GLN A 12 0.36 -3.46 -4.99
CA GLN A 12 -0.33 -4.47 -5.79
C GLN A 12 -1.69 -4.83 -5.19
N MET A 13 -1.76 -5.06 -3.88
CA MET A 13 -3.00 -5.38 -3.17
C MET A 13 -4.03 -4.26 -3.31
N LEU A 14 -3.60 -3.00 -3.16
CA LEU A 14 -4.46 -1.82 -3.36
C LEU A 14 -4.88 -1.65 -4.82
N TYR A 15 -4.01 -1.92 -5.78
CA TYR A 15 -4.34 -1.88 -7.21
C TYR A 15 -5.38 -2.94 -7.57
N THR A 16 -5.19 -4.20 -7.16
CA THR A 16 -6.19 -5.26 -7.36
C THR A 16 -7.54 -4.86 -6.78
N CYS A 17 -7.56 -4.41 -5.52
CA CYS A 17 -8.78 -3.92 -4.88
C CYS A 17 -9.44 -2.77 -5.66
N PHE A 18 -8.67 -1.84 -6.21
CA PHE A 18 -9.21 -0.74 -7.02
C PHE A 18 -9.84 -1.24 -8.33
N THR A 19 -9.20 -2.20 -9.01
CA THR A 19 -9.72 -2.77 -10.26
C THR A 19 -11.02 -3.55 -10.08
N GLU A 20 -11.21 -4.17 -8.91
CA GLU A 20 -12.42 -4.93 -8.59
C GLU A 20 -13.51 -4.04 -7.96
N HIS A 21 -13.11 -3.14 -7.05
CA HIS A 21 -13.98 -2.30 -6.24
C HIS A 21 -13.40 -0.87 -6.07
N PRO A 22 -13.59 0.04 -7.05
CA PRO A 22 -12.90 1.35 -7.10
C PRO A 22 -13.06 2.28 -5.89
N TYR A 23 -14.09 2.08 -5.07
CA TYR A 23 -14.36 2.87 -3.87
C TYR A 23 -14.02 2.16 -2.55
N HIS A 24 -13.60 0.89 -2.62
CA HIS A 24 -13.23 0.13 -1.44
C HIS A 24 -11.90 0.62 -0.85
N ARG A 25 -11.75 0.47 0.46
CA ARG A 25 -10.53 0.80 1.20
C ARG A 25 -10.12 -0.40 2.01
N ILE A 26 -8.85 -0.77 1.92
CA ILE A 26 -8.28 -1.88 2.69
C ILE A 26 -7.93 -1.37 4.09
N THR A 27 -8.37 -2.08 5.11
CA THR A 27 -8.14 -1.76 6.52
C THR A 27 -6.76 -2.24 6.99
N PRO A 28 -6.24 -1.71 8.12
CA PRO A 28 -4.98 -2.21 8.70
C PRO A 28 -4.99 -3.71 8.99
N ASN A 29 -6.12 -4.26 9.46
CA ASN A 29 -6.24 -5.68 9.80
C ASN A 29 -6.06 -6.56 8.56
N GLU A 30 -6.77 -6.24 7.48
CA GLU A 30 -6.65 -6.96 6.20
C GLU A 30 -5.20 -6.97 5.69
N PHE A 31 -4.51 -5.83 5.76
CA PHE A 31 -3.08 -5.79 5.42
C PHE A 31 -2.22 -6.69 6.31
N THR A 32 -2.42 -6.64 7.63
CA THR A 32 -1.59 -7.43 8.56
C THR A 32 -1.83 -8.92 8.42
N GLU A 33 -3.08 -9.33 8.16
CA GLU A 33 -3.48 -10.72 7.95
C GLU A 33 -2.91 -11.25 6.63
N ASP A 34 -3.11 -10.54 5.52
CA ASP A 34 -2.70 -10.99 4.18
C ASP A 34 -1.17 -10.95 3.98
N LEU A 35 -0.49 -9.96 4.57
CA LEU A 35 0.95 -9.77 4.40
C LEU A 35 1.78 -10.46 5.50
N GLY A 36 1.14 -10.93 6.58
CA GLY A 36 1.80 -11.58 7.71
C GLY A 36 2.81 -10.66 8.42
N VAL A 37 2.47 -9.38 8.55
CA VAL A 37 3.34 -8.36 9.16
C VAL A 37 2.69 -7.74 10.40
N THR A 38 3.51 -7.21 11.30
CA THR A 38 3.00 -6.47 12.46
C THR A 38 2.49 -5.09 12.07
N GLN A 39 1.58 -4.54 12.88
CA GLN A 39 1.05 -3.17 12.69
C GLN A 39 2.18 -2.14 12.56
N ARG A 40 3.21 -2.22 13.40
CA ARG A 40 4.36 -1.29 13.36
C ARG A 40 5.11 -1.33 12.02
N VAL A 41 5.26 -2.51 11.42
CA VAL A 41 5.94 -2.68 10.12
C VAL A 41 5.06 -2.14 8.99
N LEU A 42 3.75 -2.38 9.07
CA LEU A 42 2.77 -1.81 8.14
C LEU A 42 2.77 -0.29 8.19
N ASP A 43 2.62 0.29 9.38
CA ASP A 43 2.58 1.72 9.67
C ASP A 43 3.75 2.47 9.01
N PHE A 44 4.98 1.99 9.25
CA PHE A 44 6.18 2.60 8.66
C PHE A 44 6.15 2.60 7.13
N ASN A 45 5.72 1.49 6.53
CA ASN A 45 5.76 1.34 5.07
C ASN A 45 4.61 2.06 4.37
N ILE A 46 3.42 2.06 4.97
CA ILE A 46 2.24 2.66 4.34
C ILE A 46 2.25 4.19 4.47
N VAL A 47 2.76 4.75 5.57
CA VAL A 47 3.02 6.19 5.69
C VAL A 47 4.07 6.64 4.67
N TYR A 48 5.14 5.86 4.45
CA TYR A 48 6.10 6.18 3.40
C TYR A 48 5.44 6.25 2.01
N LEU A 49 4.53 5.33 1.70
CA LEU A 49 3.80 5.32 0.43
C LEU A 49 2.84 6.50 0.29
N GLU A 50 2.20 6.90 1.40
CA GLU A 50 1.37 8.11 1.46
C GLU A 50 2.19 9.38 1.20
N GLU A 51 3.34 9.54 1.86
CA GLU A 51 4.26 10.67 1.66
C GLU A 51 4.81 10.74 0.23
N LYS A 52 4.93 9.60 -0.46
CA LYS A 52 5.27 9.55 -1.89
C LYS A 52 4.08 9.86 -2.81
N GLY A 53 2.88 9.94 -2.26
CA GLY A 53 1.63 10.19 -2.98
C GLY A 53 1.10 8.98 -3.75
N TYR A 54 1.56 7.76 -3.43
CA TYR A 54 1.10 6.53 -4.09
C TYR A 54 -0.14 5.92 -3.42
N VAL A 55 -0.34 6.23 -2.14
CA VAL A 55 -1.45 5.74 -1.32
C VAL A 55 -2.11 6.93 -0.63
N GLU A 56 -3.42 6.86 -0.42
CA GLU A 56 -4.17 7.79 0.42
C GLU A 56 -4.69 7.07 1.65
N LEU A 57 -4.39 7.58 2.85
CA LEU A 57 -4.89 7.03 4.10
C LEU A 57 -6.09 7.83 4.62
N GLN A 58 -7.16 7.11 4.94
CA GLN A 58 -8.25 7.63 5.75
C GLN A 58 -7.78 7.68 7.21
N LYS A 59 -7.55 8.90 7.71
CA LYS A 59 -7.14 9.14 9.10
C LYS A 59 -8.34 9.06 10.04
N PRO A 60 -8.24 8.39 11.20
CA PRO A 60 -9.26 8.49 12.24
C PRO A 60 -9.18 9.85 12.95
N LEU A 61 -10.19 10.13 13.79
CA LEU A 61 -10.17 11.29 14.68
C LEU A 61 -9.12 11.14 15.80
N GLU A 62 -8.96 9.93 16.33
CA GLU A 62 -7.98 9.60 17.37
C GLU A 62 -7.51 8.14 17.22
N GLY A 63 -6.33 7.83 17.77
CA GLY A 63 -5.82 6.46 17.84
C GLY A 63 -4.91 6.04 16.69
N SER A 64 -5.35 5.10 15.85
CA SER A 64 -4.52 4.45 14.83
C SER A 64 -4.04 5.43 13.74
N ILE A 65 -3.01 5.03 12.98
CA ILE A 65 -2.49 5.87 11.89
C ILE A 65 -3.50 6.01 10.75
N PHE A 66 -4.29 4.97 10.50
CA PHE A 66 -5.34 4.96 9.48
C PHE A 66 -6.42 3.92 9.81
N VAL A 67 -7.58 4.07 9.18
CA VAL A 67 -8.69 3.10 9.24
C VAL A 67 -8.99 2.47 7.88
N GLY A 68 -8.48 3.06 6.80
CA GLY A 68 -8.59 2.51 5.46
C GLY A 68 -7.61 3.16 4.50
N ALA A 69 -7.06 2.40 3.56
CA ALA A 69 -6.14 2.87 2.54
C ALA A 69 -6.70 2.60 1.13
N ARG A 70 -6.40 3.49 0.19
CA ARG A 70 -6.64 3.27 -1.24
C ARG A 70 -5.44 3.70 -2.06
N ILE A 71 -5.27 3.14 -3.26
CA ILE A 71 -4.27 3.61 -4.21
C ILE A 71 -4.70 4.96 -4.80
N THR A 72 -3.74 5.84 -5.08
CA THR A 72 -3.98 7.10 -5.81
C THR A 72 -3.80 6.89 -7.31
N PRO A 73 -4.23 7.83 -8.19
CA PRO A 73 -3.89 7.78 -9.61
C PRO A 73 -2.38 7.65 -9.86
N LYS A 74 -1.56 8.38 -9.10
CA LYS A 74 -0.09 8.28 -9.19
C LYS A 74 0.43 6.89 -8.80
N GLY A 75 -0.21 6.23 -7.83
CA GLY A 75 0.10 4.85 -7.46
C GLY A 75 -0.28 3.86 -8.55
N ILE A 76 -1.43 4.06 -9.19
CA ILE A 76 -1.91 3.26 -10.33
C ILE A 76 -0.93 3.37 -11.50
N ASP A 77 -0.63 4.60 -11.94
CA ASP A 77 0.32 4.84 -13.03
C ASP A 77 1.69 4.19 -12.76
N LEU A 78 2.12 4.19 -11.50
CA LEU A 78 3.35 3.53 -11.09
C LEU A 78 3.25 2.01 -11.22
N VAL A 79 2.17 1.37 -10.76
CA VAL A 79 2.01 -0.09 -10.81
C VAL A 79 1.88 -0.57 -12.26
N GLU A 80 1.23 0.21 -13.13
CA GLU A 80 1.07 -0.10 -14.56
C GLU A 80 2.37 0.08 -15.36
N ASP A 81 3.29 0.95 -14.92
CA ASP A 81 4.65 1.06 -15.46
C ASP A 81 5.57 0.00 -14.84
N GLU A 82 5.51 -1.23 -15.37
CA GLU A 82 6.24 -2.39 -14.84
C GLU A 82 7.75 -2.13 -14.64
N LYS A 83 8.36 -1.40 -15.58
CA LYS A 83 9.79 -1.06 -15.53
C LYS A 83 10.07 -0.15 -14.34
N LYS A 84 9.38 0.98 -14.25
CA LYS A 84 9.57 1.94 -13.15
C LYS A 84 9.19 1.36 -11.80
N PHE A 85 8.13 0.55 -11.76
CA PHE A 85 7.72 -0.14 -10.54
C PHE A 85 8.81 -1.07 -10.02
N SER A 86 9.44 -1.84 -10.91
CA SER A 86 10.50 -2.77 -10.57
C SER A 86 11.83 -2.08 -10.23
N GLU A 87 12.09 -0.90 -10.80
CA GLU A 87 13.22 -0.06 -10.41
C GLU A 87 13.07 0.50 -8.98
N LEU A 88 11.88 0.98 -8.62
CA LEU A 88 11.63 1.59 -7.30
C LEU A 88 11.35 0.56 -6.21
N PHE A 89 10.69 -0.54 -6.55
CA PHE A 89 10.27 -1.60 -5.64
C PHE A 89 10.65 -2.97 -6.21
N PRO A 90 11.95 -3.33 -6.18
CA PRO A 90 12.45 -4.56 -6.78
C PRO A 90 11.83 -5.79 -6.13
N GLN A 91 11.50 -6.77 -6.96
CA GLN A 91 11.18 -8.12 -6.52
C GLN A 91 12.51 -8.86 -6.34
N ASN A 92 12.83 -9.30 -5.13
CA ASN A 92 13.99 -10.17 -4.95
C ASN A 92 13.71 -11.50 -5.67
N ARG A 93 14.68 -11.93 -6.48
CA ARG A 93 14.67 -13.24 -7.14
C ARG A 93 15.08 -14.33 -6.18
#